data_AF-A0A1Y3NHA9-F1
#
_entry.id   AF-A0A1Y3NHA9-F1
#
_cell.length_a   1.000
_cell.length_b   1.000
_cell.length_c   1.000
_cell.angle_alpha   90.00
_cell.angle_beta   90.00
_cell.angle_gamma   90.00
#
_symmetry.space_group_name_H-M   'P 1'
#
loop_
_entity.id
_entity.type
_entity.pdbx_description
1 polymer ?
#
loop_
_entity_poly.entity_id
_entity_poly.type
_entity_poly.pdbx_seq_one_letter_code
_entity_poly.pdbx_strand_id
1 'polypeptide(L)'
;DEINRNFAITNTFYMINILHDIYFNLGFDEKAGNFQDINYTNEGKGNDSVVVLNYNFPSDDNSLYPIPRITLGYYNRTGEERSSGLDNSVLIHEYSHLVYEAATRIANEPAGHPVFCNYGFIPRGIQEGTVDFFAELFQYKKSNNRNDLYTVGKYVKAIRAVPITSDMSINNLKYSDIRYRGGMEYEKETENDNYFFGNVWATMLHEALYNL
;
A
#
# COMPACT_ATOMS: atom_id res chain seq x y z
N ASP A 1 -5.64 -17.36 14.35
CA ASP A 1 -5.34 -18.78 14.17
C ASP A 1 -3.84 -18.97 14.34
N GLU A 2 -3.45 -19.67 15.41
CA GLU A 2 -2.04 -19.89 15.77
C GLU A 2 -1.33 -20.77 14.73
N ILE A 3 -2.09 -21.58 13.98
CA ILE A 3 -1.58 -22.58 13.02
C ILE A 3 -0.80 -21.92 11.88
N ASN A 4 -1.25 -20.77 11.37
CA ASN A 4 -0.61 -20.08 10.24
C ASN A 4 0.24 -18.88 10.65
N ARG A 5 0.38 -18.61 11.96
CA ARG A 5 1.12 -17.46 12.50
C ARG A 5 2.57 -17.41 12.01
N ASN A 6 3.32 -18.49 12.23
CA ASN A 6 4.73 -18.53 11.88
C ASN A 6 4.91 -18.42 10.36
N PHE A 7 4.02 -19.04 9.59
CA PHE A 7 4.04 -18.94 8.13
C PHE A 7 3.78 -17.50 7.66
N ALA A 8 2.80 -16.81 8.25
CA ALA A 8 2.54 -15.40 7.95
C ALA A 8 3.75 -14.50 8.29
N ILE A 9 4.36 -14.70 9.46
CA ILE A 9 5.56 -13.95 9.85
C ILE A 9 6.71 -14.20 8.88
N THR A 10 6.96 -15.46 8.49
CA THR A 10 8.00 -15.81 7.52
C THR A 10 7.73 -15.19 6.14
N ASN A 11 6.49 -15.27 5.64
CA ASN A 11 6.12 -14.68 4.37
C ASN A 11 6.27 -13.15 4.39
N THR A 12 5.79 -12.50 5.45
CA THR A 12 5.95 -11.07 5.66
C THR A 12 7.42 -10.67 5.67
N PHE A 13 8.27 -11.34 6.46
CA PHE A 13 9.70 -11.03 6.52
C PHE A 13 10.37 -11.17 5.14
N TYR A 14 10.08 -12.27 4.43
CA TYR A 14 10.60 -12.49 3.09
C TYR A 14 10.17 -11.39 2.12
N MET A 15 8.88 -11.11 2.03
CA MET A 15 8.33 -10.14 1.09
C MET A 15 8.81 -8.72 1.35
N ILE A 16 8.92 -8.30 2.61
CA ILE A 16 9.37 -6.94 2.96
C ILE A 16 10.84 -6.72 2.58
N ASN A 17 11.70 -7.74 2.75
CA ASN A 17 13.09 -7.66 2.28
C ASN A 17 13.20 -7.68 0.76
N ILE A 18 12.37 -8.49 0.07
CA ILE A 18 12.31 -8.44 -1.40
C ILE A 18 11.84 -7.07 -1.89
N LEU A 19 10.86 -6.45 -1.22
CA LEU A 19 10.35 -5.14 -1.59
C LEU A 19 11.38 -4.04 -1.35
N HIS A 20 12.14 -4.10 -0.25
CA HIS A 20 13.29 -3.25 -0.04
C HIS A 20 14.23 -3.29 -1.26
N ASP A 21 14.64 -4.49 -1.69
CA ASP A 21 15.58 -4.64 -2.80
C ASP A 21 14.99 -4.20 -4.15
N ILE A 22 13.69 -4.47 -4.39
CA ILE A 22 13.00 -3.99 -5.60
C ILE A 22 13.01 -2.47 -5.63
N TYR A 23 12.56 -1.80 -4.57
CA TYR A 23 12.51 -0.35 -4.51
C TYR A 23 13.89 0.31 -4.54
N PHE A 24 14.89 -0.30 -3.89
CA PHE A 24 16.28 0.12 -3.99
C PHE A 24 16.76 0.14 -5.45
N ASN A 25 16.50 -0.93 -6.20
CA ASN A 25 16.86 -1.01 -7.62
C ASN A 25 16.05 -0.05 -8.51
N LEU A 26 14.89 0.42 -8.04
CA LEU A 26 14.10 1.47 -8.68
C LEU A 26 14.53 2.89 -8.28
N GLY A 27 15.59 3.02 -7.48
CA GLY A 27 16.19 4.31 -7.07
C GLY A 27 15.77 4.83 -5.71
N PHE A 28 15.03 4.04 -4.92
CA PHE A 28 14.77 4.32 -3.51
C PHE A 28 15.94 3.76 -2.66
N ASP A 29 17.11 4.36 -2.86
CA ASP A 29 18.36 4.02 -2.17
C ASP A 29 18.51 4.78 -0.84
N GLU A 30 19.68 4.67 -0.19
CA GLU A 30 19.94 5.33 1.10
C GLU A 30 19.76 6.85 1.02
N LYS A 31 20.24 7.46 -0.07
CA LYS A 31 20.12 8.91 -0.29
C LYS A 31 18.66 9.33 -0.52
N ALA A 32 17.88 8.48 -1.16
CA ALA A 32 16.44 8.67 -1.34
C ALA A 32 15.62 8.40 -0.06
N GLY A 33 16.25 7.88 1.00
CA GLY A 33 15.62 7.63 2.29
C GLY A 33 14.98 6.25 2.40
N ASN A 34 15.65 5.20 1.89
CA ASN A 34 15.26 3.81 2.11
C ASN A 34 15.21 3.43 3.60
N PHE A 35 14.68 2.24 3.89
CA PHE A 35 14.45 1.77 5.26
C PHE A 35 15.48 0.73 5.67
N GLN A 36 16.39 1.08 6.58
CA GLN A 36 17.49 0.21 7.00
C GLN A 36 18.11 0.60 8.35
N ASP A 37 18.66 -0.38 9.07
CA ASP A 37 19.33 -0.08 10.35
C ASP A 37 20.71 0.56 10.15
N ILE A 38 21.46 0.08 9.16
CA ILE A 38 22.83 0.53 8.89
C ILE A 38 22.84 1.33 7.59
N ASN A 39 23.33 2.57 7.66
CA ASN A 39 23.58 3.44 6.52
C ASN A 39 25.00 3.27 6.01
N TYR A 40 25.20 2.51 4.93
CA TYR A 40 26.53 2.10 4.46
C TYR A 40 27.27 3.21 3.71
N THR A 41 26.55 4.03 2.95
CA THR A 41 27.10 5.13 2.15
C THR A 41 27.24 6.43 2.94
N ASN A 42 26.51 6.56 4.05
CA ASN A 42 26.34 7.80 4.81
C ASN A 42 25.55 8.89 4.05
N GLU A 43 24.87 8.56 2.95
CA GLU A 43 24.06 9.52 2.19
C GLU A 43 22.59 9.58 2.65
N GLY A 44 22.18 8.67 3.55
CA GLY A 44 20.83 8.60 4.12
C GLY A 44 20.74 8.71 5.66
N LYS A 45 19.71 8.08 6.21
CA LYS A 45 19.59 7.77 7.65
C LYS A 45 19.66 6.26 7.84
N GLY A 46 19.95 5.86 9.07
CA GLY A 46 19.82 4.47 9.52
C GLY A 46 18.98 4.44 10.80
N ASN A 47 18.82 3.26 11.38
CA ASN A 47 17.85 2.98 12.46
C ASN A 47 16.41 3.32 12.08
N ASP A 48 16.05 3.16 10.81
CA ASP A 48 14.71 3.37 10.27
C ASP A 48 14.18 2.12 9.54
N SER A 49 14.61 0.94 9.98
CA SER A 49 14.08 -0.33 9.48
C SER A 49 12.56 -0.44 9.68
N VAL A 50 11.90 -1.11 8.74
CA VAL A 50 10.44 -1.31 8.80
C VAL A 50 10.07 -2.31 9.90
N VAL A 51 9.20 -1.87 10.82
CA VAL A 51 8.58 -2.74 11.82
C VAL A 51 7.22 -3.23 11.31
N VAL A 52 7.06 -4.54 11.21
CA VAL A 52 5.78 -5.13 10.79
C VAL A 52 5.08 -5.84 11.93
N LEU A 53 3.92 -5.30 12.30
CA LEU A 53 3.04 -5.84 13.33
C LEU A 53 2.04 -6.80 12.67
N ASN A 54 2.29 -8.11 12.78
CA ASN A 54 1.40 -9.15 12.19
C ASN A 54 0.08 -9.36 12.96
N TYR A 55 -0.19 -8.54 13.97
CA TYR A 55 -1.36 -8.60 14.85
C TYR A 55 -1.88 -7.19 15.11
N ASN A 56 -3.17 -7.07 15.45
CA ASN A 56 -3.72 -5.88 16.08
C ASN A 56 -3.02 -5.64 17.42
N PHE A 57 -1.89 -4.93 17.39
CA PHE A 57 -1.42 -4.23 18.57
C PHE A 57 -2.41 -3.09 18.86
N PRO A 58 -2.70 -2.79 20.13
CA PRO A 58 -3.40 -1.57 20.46
C PRO A 58 -2.63 -0.40 19.83
N SER A 59 -3.36 0.42 19.08
CA SER A 59 -2.89 1.55 18.27
C SER A 59 -2.08 2.62 19.01
N ASP A 60 -1.90 2.45 20.33
CA ASP A 60 -1.58 3.50 21.29
C ASP A 60 -0.21 3.30 21.94
N ASP A 61 0.57 2.28 21.53
CA ASP A 61 1.96 2.15 21.98
C ASP A 61 2.85 3.14 21.22
N ASN A 62 3.05 4.31 21.84
CA ASN A 62 3.86 5.37 21.30
C ASN A 62 5.38 5.09 21.37
N SER A 63 5.82 3.95 21.92
CA SER A 63 7.25 3.61 22.06
C SER A 63 7.96 3.31 20.74
N LEU A 64 7.21 3.09 19.66
CA LEU A 64 7.72 2.78 18.32
C LEU A 64 7.76 4.01 17.39
N TYR A 65 7.43 5.21 17.86
CA TYR A 65 7.62 6.42 17.08
C TYR A 65 9.07 6.91 17.19
N PRO A 66 9.76 7.22 16.07
CA PRO A 66 9.29 7.42 14.70
C PRO A 66 9.76 6.32 13.71
N ILE A 67 9.48 5.05 13.97
CA ILE A 67 9.93 3.93 13.13
C ILE A 67 8.87 3.65 12.04
N PRO A 68 9.26 3.47 10.76
CA PRO A 68 8.33 3.05 9.70
C PRO A 68 7.59 1.77 10.07
N ARG A 69 6.26 1.78 9.96
CA ARG A 69 5.42 0.71 10.52
C ARG A 69 4.36 0.22 9.54
N ILE A 70 4.25 -1.09 9.42
CA ILE A 70 3.13 -1.77 8.76
C ILE A 70 2.34 -2.53 9.82
N THR A 71 1.02 -2.37 9.83
CA THR A 71 0.11 -3.13 10.68
C THR A 71 -0.74 -4.06 9.83
N LEU A 72 -0.65 -5.36 10.10
CA LEU A 72 -1.39 -6.39 9.40
C LEU A 72 -2.48 -6.98 10.31
N GLY A 73 -3.62 -7.27 9.70
CA GLY A 73 -4.80 -7.81 10.37
C GLY A 73 -5.14 -9.24 9.95
N TYR A 74 -6.05 -9.84 10.73
CA TYR A 74 -6.75 -11.07 10.38
C TYR A 74 -8.19 -10.75 9.96
N TYR A 75 -8.63 -11.39 8.88
CA TYR A 75 -9.92 -11.14 8.26
C TYR A 75 -10.75 -12.43 8.28
N ASN A 76 -11.93 -12.40 8.91
CA ASN A 76 -12.88 -13.50 8.88
C ASN A 76 -14.12 -13.15 8.05
N ARG A 77 -13.94 -13.09 6.73
CA ARG A 77 -15.01 -12.74 5.76
C ARG A 77 -15.64 -13.96 5.09
N THR A 78 -15.15 -15.15 5.40
CA THR A 78 -15.55 -16.40 4.74
C THR A 78 -15.97 -17.51 5.70
N GLY A 79 -16.01 -17.21 7.00
CA GLY A 79 -16.06 -18.23 8.06
C GLY A 79 -14.68 -18.74 8.45
N GLU A 80 -13.67 -18.55 7.58
CA GLU A 80 -12.25 -18.80 7.87
C GLU A 80 -11.52 -17.49 8.15
N GLU A 81 -10.68 -17.50 9.18
CA GLU A 81 -9.79 -16.38 9.51
C GLU A 81 -8.53 -16.41 8.64
N ARG A 82 -8.22 -15.29 7.99
CA ARG A 82 -7.08 -15.17 7.05
C ARG A 82 -6.18 -14.01 7.44
N SER A 83 -4.88 -14.28 7.60
CA SER A 83 -3.88 -13.23 7.82
C SER A 83 -3.61 -12.46 6.52
N SER A 84 -3.61 -11.13 6.58
CA SER A 84 -3.13 -10.28 5.48
C SER A 84 -1.64 -10.41 5.21
N GLY A 85 -0.84 -10.91 6.17
CA GLY A 85 0.56 -11.25 5.94
C GLY A 85 0.78 -12.43 4.99
N LEU A 86 -0.29 -13.11 4.55
CA LEU A 86 -0.26 -14.15 3.52
C LEU A 86 -0.75 -13.68 2.15
N ASP A 87 -1.14 -12.40 2.04
CA ASP A 87 -1.53 -11.80 0.78
C ASP A 87 -0.43 -10.84 0.31
N ASN A 88 0.38 -11.29 -0.64
CA ASN A 88 1.50 -10.48 -1.15
C ASN A 88 1.04 -9.16 -1.76
N SER A 89 -0.18 -9.08 -2.31
CA SER A 89 -0.71 -7.81 -2.82
C SER A 89 -0.94 -6.78 -1.70
N VAL A 90 -1.32 -7.24 -0.50
CA VAL A 90 -1.45 -6.37 0.68
C VAL A 90 -0.07 -5.95 1.16
N LEU A 91 0.88 -6.88 1.26
CA LEU A 91 2.24 -6.55 1.69
C LEU A 91 2.91 -5.53 0.77
N ILE A 92 2.73 -5.66 -0.55
CA ILE A 92 3.22 -4.67 -1.51
C ILE A 92 2.50 -3.33 -1.31
N HIS A 93 1.17 -3.32 -1.21
CA HIS A 93 0.39 -2.10 -0.97
C HIS A 93 0.88 -1.35 0.28
N GLU A 94 1.01 -2.02 1.42
CA GLU A 94 1.43 -1.39 2.68
C GLU A 94 2.88 -0.88 2.64
N TYR A 95 3.81 -1.63 2.02
CA TYR A 95 5.19 -1.15 1.87
C TYR A 95 5.28 0.03 0.89
N SER A 96 4.46 -0.01 -0.17
CA SER A 96 4.39 1.08 -1.15
C SER A 96 3.88 2.37 -0.51
N HIS A 97 3.01 2.31 0.50
CA HIS A 97 2.64 3.48 1.30
C HIS A 97 3.86 4.10 1.96
N LEU A 98 4.70 3.30 2.63
CA LEU A 98 5.91 3.79 3.28
C LEU A 98 6.85 4.48 2.27
N VAL A 99 7.09 3.84 1.12
CA VAL A 99 7.96 4.40 0.06
C VAL A 99 7.35 5.69 -0.51
N TYR A 100 6.06 5.69 -0.83
CA TYR A 100 5.37 6.87 -1.35
C TYR A 100 5.50 8.05 -0.38
N GLU A 101 5.27 7.81 0.90
CA GLU A 101 5.39 8.85 1.93
C GLU A 101 6.83 9.32 2.14
N ALA A 102 7.81 8.42 2.11
CA ALA A 102 9.22 8.79 2.21
C ALA A 102 9.67 9.64 1.01
N ALA A 103 9.30 9.21 -0.21
CA ALA A 103 9.66 9.90 -1.45
C ALA A 103 8.97 11.26 -1.62
N THR A 104 7.78 11.44 -1.03
CA THR A 104 7.03 12.70 -1.10
C THR A 104 7.33 13.67 0.04
N ARG A 105 8.07 13.24 1.08
CA ARG A 105 8.61 14.15 2.10
C ARG A 105 9.75 14.97 1.52
N ILE A 106 9.72 16.27 1.80
CA ILE A 106 10.91 17.12 1.70
C ILE A 106 11.91 16.59 2.74
N ALA A 107 13.17 16.39 2.34
CA ALA A 107 14.30 15.72 3.02
C ALA A 107 14.58 16.01 4.52
N ASN A 108 13.75 16.77 5.23
CA ASN A 108 13.98 17.23 6.61
C ASN A 108 12.85 16.90 7.62
N GLU A 109 11.79 16.19 7.26
CA GLU A 109 10.74 15.80 8.22
C GLU A 109 10.94 14.35 8.72
N PRO A 110 10.93 14.08 10.04
CA PRO A 110 11.09 12.72 10.58
C PRO A 110 10.02 11.76 10.06
N ALA A 111 10.39 10.48 9.89
CA ALA A 111 9.51 9.36 9.52
C ALA A 111 8.51 8.99 10.65
N GLY A 112 7.83 9.98 11.24
CA GLY A 112 7.06 9.77 12.48
C GLY A 112 5.56 9.71 12.35
N HIS A 113 4.98 10.10 11.20
CA HIS A 113 3.52 10.17 11.07
C HIS A 113 3.14 10.17 9.59
N PRO A 114 2.14 9.43 9.07
CA PRO A 114 1.83 9.46 7.65
C PRO A 114 1.37 10.86 7.25
N VAL A 115 2.30 11.68 6.72
CA VAL A 115 2.08 13.11 6.49
C VAL A 115 1.05 13.34 5.38
N PHE A 116 0.64 12.30 4.63
CA PHE A 116 -0.40 12.41 3.60
C PHE A 116 -1.76 11.82 3.99
N CYS A 117 -1.88 11.09 5.11
CA CYS A 117 -3.18 10.64 5.61
C CYS A 117 -4.10 11.79 6.09
N ASN A 118 -3.59 13.02 6.22
CA ASN A 118 -4.30 14.14 6.85
C ASN A 118 -4.62 15.33 5.93
N TYR A 119 -4.33 15.27 4.63
CA TYR A 119 -4.59 16.37 3.69
C TYR A 119 -5.63 16.01 2.63
N GLY A 120 -6.83 15.65 3.08
CA GLY A 120 -8.05 15.63 2.27
C GLY A 120 -8.21 14.47 1.29
N PHE A 121 -9.46 14.27 0.90
CA PHE A 121 -9.94 13.20 0.02
C PHE A 121 -9.11 12.94 -1.25
N ILE A 122 -8.70 13.98 -1.99
CA ILE A 122 -8.02 13.81 -3.29
C ILE A 122 -6.58 13.29 -3.10
N PRO A 123 -5.67 13.96 -2.34
CA PRO A 123 -4.33 13.42 -2.12
C PRO A 123 -4.33 11.98 -1.58
N ARG A 124 -5.28 11.65 -0.69
CA ARG A 124 -5.42 10.30 -0.16
C ARG A 124 -5.80 9.28 -1.23
N GLY A 125 -6.81 9.54 -2.07
CA GLY A 125 -7.15 8.58 -3.13
C GLY A 125 -6.07 8.44 -4.20
N ILE A 126 -5.29 9.48 -4.50
CA ILE A 126 -4.09 9.36 -5.36
C ILE A 126 -3.06 8.43 -4.72
N GLN A 127 -2.79 8.59 -3.42
CA GLN A 127 -1.89 7.71 -2.68
C GLN A 127 -2.37 6.26 -2.73
N GLU A 128 -3.61 5.99 -2.29
CA GLU A 128 -4.23 4.65 -2.29
C GLU A 128 -4.19 3.99 -3.69
N GLY A 129 -4.50 4.75 -4.74
CA GLY A 129 -4.45 4.23 -6.10
C GLY A 129 -3.02 3.97 -6.61
N THR A 130 -2.06 4.80 -6.20
CA THR A 130 -0.65 4.64 -6.60
C THR A 130 -0.08 3.37 -5.98
N VAL A 131 -0.39 3.11 -4.70
CA VAL A 131 0.10 1.90 -4.02
C VAL A 131 -0.62 0.63 -4.49
N ASP A 132 -1.90 0.73 -4.87
CA ASP A 132 -2.62 -0.37 -5.54
C ASP A 132 -2.00 -0.69 -6.91
N PHE A 133 -1.59 0.34 -7.67
CA PHE A 133 -0.87 0.16 -8.93
C PHE A 133 0.48 -0.52 -8.74
N PHE A 134 1.28 -0.16 -7.73
CA PHE A 134 2.54 -0.88 -7.45
C PHE A 134 2.30 -2.34 -7.05
N ALA A 135 1.23 -2.62 -6.30
CA ALA A 135 0.83 -3.99 -6.01
C ALA A 135 0.54 -4.80 -7.28
N GLU A 136 -0.14 -4.20 -8.26
CA GLU A 136 -0.34 -4.80 -9.58
C GLU A 136 0.98 -4.99 -10.32
N LEU A 137 1.75 -3.91 -10.48
CA LEU A 137 2.97 -3.85 -11.27
C LEU A 137 3.98 -4.92 -10.85
N PHE A 138 4.21 -5.06 -9.54
CA PHE A 138 5.19 -6.02 -9.02
C PHE A 138 4.73 -7.48 -9.10
N GLN A 139 3.45 -7.72 -9.38
CA GLN A 139 2.91 -9.05 -9.62
C GLN A 139 2.56 -9.31 -11.09
N TYR A 140 2.89 -8.36 -11.97
CA TYR A 140 2.72 -8.49 -13.40
C TYR A 140 3.51 -9.68 -13.94
N LYS A 141 2.88 -10.47 -14.81
CA LYS A 141 3.50 -11.59 -15.53
C LYS A 141 3.39 -11.31 -17.02
N LYS A 142 4.37 -11.78 -17.79
CA LYS A 142 4.35 -11.67 -19.26
C LYS A 142 3.10 -12.28 -19.92
N SER A 143 2.44 -13.23 -19.25
CA SER A 143 1.18 -13.82 -19.71
C SER A 143 -0.04 -12.95 -19.46
N ASN A 144 0.09 -11.87 -18.67
CA ASN A 144 -1.03 -10.98 -18.39
C ASN A 144 -1.38 -10.13 -19.60
N ASN A 145 -2.66 -9.79 -19.71
CA ASN A 145 -3.17 -8.82 -20.67
C ASN A 145 -3.98 -7.74 -19.95
N ARG A 146 -4.18 -6.62 -20.63
CA ARG A 146 -4.83 -5.42 -20.09
C ARG A 146 -6.26 -5.64 -19.57
N ASN A 147 -6.95 -6.69 -20.01
CA ASN A 147 -8.30 -7.00 -19.54
C ASN A 147 -8.31 -8.00 -18.36
N ASP A 148 -7.16 -8.53 -17.95
CA ASP A 148 -7.09 -9.39 -16.77
C ASP A 148 -7.54 -8.63 -15.52
N LEU A 149 -8.18 -9.35 -14.61
CA LEU A 149 -8.69 -8.78 -13.36
C LEU A 149 -7.61 -8.82 -12.29
N TYR A 150 -7.17 -7.65 -11.84
CA TYR A 150 -6.28 -7.53 -10.68
C TYR A 150 -7.04 -6.99 -9.46
N THR A 151 -6.81 -7.59 -8.29
CA THR A 151 -7.48 -7.19 -7.05
C THR A 151 -6.52 -7.31 -5.88
N VAL A 152 -6.25 -6.18 -5.23
CA VAL A 152 -5.50 -6.14 -3.98
C VAL A 152 -6.32 -6.79 -2.87
N GLY A 153 -5.68 -7.62 -2.06
CA GLY A 153 -6.30 -8.33 -0.94
C GLY A 153 -7.25 -9.44 -1.35
N LYS A 154 -7.04 -10.08 -2.52
CA LYS A 154 -7.92 -11.16 -3.02
C LYS A 154 -8.01 -12.33 -2.04
N TYR A 155 -6.92 -12.70 -1.35
CA TYR A 155 -6.90 -13.82 -0.39
C TYR A 155 -7.72 -13.49 0.86
N VAL A 156 -7.49 -12.30 1.43
CA VAL A 156 -8.22 -11.81 2.62
C VAL A 156 -9.61 -11.25 2.33
N LYS A 157 -9.98 -11.15 1.04
CA LYS A 157 -11.20 -10.49 0.56
C LYS A 157 -11.31 -9.04 1.04
N ALA A 158 -10.23 -8.28 0.90
CA ALA A 158 -10.23 -6.84 1.17
C ALA A 158 -11.28 -6.12 0.31
N ILE A 159 -11.80 -4.98 0.78
CA ILE A 159 -12.80 -4.21 0.04
C ILE A 159 -12.06 -3.32 -0.96
N ARG A 160 -12.16 -3.67 -2.24
CA ARG A 160 -12.02 -2.74 -3.37
C ARG A 160 -13.36 -2.67 -4.07
N ALA A 161 -13.68 -1.52 -4.67
CA ALA A 161 -14.99 -1.32 -5.29
C ALA A 161 -15.17 -2.22 -6.52
N VAL A 162 -14.12 -2.30 -7.35
CA VAL A 162 -14.04 -3.09 -8.59
C VAL A 162 -12.58 -3.52 -8.81
N PRO A 163 -12.29 -4.58 -9.58
CA PRO A 163 -10.93 -4.92 -9.99
C PRO A 163 -10.29 -3.83 -10.85
N ILE A 164 -8.96 -3.74 -10.81
CA ILE A 164 -8.18 -2.99 -11.81
C ILE A 164 -8.19 -3.83 -13.10
N THR A 165 -8.66 -3.24 -14.20
CA THR A 165 -8.76 -3.84 -15.53
C THR A 165 -9.11 -2.79 -16.58
N SER A 166 -8.70 -2.99 -17.83
CA SER A 166 -9.17 -2.24 -18.99
C SER A 166 -10.56 -2.65 -19.48
N ASP A 167 -11.15 -3.74 -18.96
CA ASP A 167 -12.49 -4.18 -19.34
C ASP A 167 -13.56 -3.26 -18.76
N MET A 168 -14.03 -2.33 -19.59
CA MET A 168 -15.07 -1.34 -19.27
C MET A 168 -16.44 -1.96 -18.95
N SER A 169 -16.65 -3.27 -19.17
CA SER A 169 -17.86 -3.96 -18.72
C SER A 169 -17.77 -4.37 -17.24
N ILE A 170 -16.55 -4.46 -16.69
CA ILE A 170 -16.26 -4.82 -15.30
C ILE A 170 -15.90 -3.58 -14.47
N ASN A 171 -14.99 -2.74 -14.96
CA ASN A 171 -14.60 -1.49 -14.33
C ASN A 171 -14.84 -0.34 -15.30
N ASN A 172 -15.94 0.39 -15.06
CA ASN A 172 -16.33 1.54 -15.88
C ASN A 172 -16.08 2.88 -15.19
N LEU A 173 -15.30 2.89 -14.09
CA LEU A 173 -15.04 4.08 -13.30
C LEU A 173 -14.24 5.12 -14.08
N LYS A 174 -14.66 6.37 -14.00
CA LYS A 174 -14.04 7.52 -14.67
C LYS A 174 -13.73 8.60 -13.66
N TYR A 175 -12.88 9.55 -14.07
CA TYR A 175 -12.63 10.76 -13.28
C TYR A 175 -13.92 11.52 -12.94
N SER A 176 -14.92 11.52 -13.83
CA SER A 176 -16.24 12.12 -13.58
C SER A 176 -17.07 11.44 -12.48
N ASP A 177 -16.75 10.19 -12.12
CA ASP A 177 -17.43 9.46 -11.07
C ASP A 177 -16.91 9.82 -9.68
N ILE A 178 -15.78 10.53 -9.61
CA ILE A 178 -15.24 11.12 -8.38
C ILE A 178 -16.16 12.26 -7.97
N ARG A 179 -17.21 11.94 -7.21
CA ARG A 179 -18.10 12.95 -6.64
C ARG A 179 -17.40 13.55 -5.43
N TYR A 180 -17.14 14.85 -5.49
CA TYR A 180 -16.88 15.64 -4.30
C TYR A 180 -18.13 15.51 -3.42
N ARG A 181 -18.10 14.64 -2.40
CA ARG A 181 -19.18 14.55 -1.41
C ARG A 181 -19.13 15.80 -0.54
N GLY A 182 -19.62 16.90 -1.11
CA GLY A 182 -20.44 17.89 -0.41
C GLY A 182 -19.73 18.89 0.49
N GLY A 183 -18.51 19.34 0.21
CA GLY A 183 -17.96 20.52 0.93
C GLY A 183 -17.98 20.40 2.45
N MET A 184 -17.90 19.19 2.97
CA MET A 184 -17.91 18.93 4.40
C MET A 184 -16.47 19.02 4.91
N GLU A 185 -16.22 20.07 5.67
CA GLU A 185 -15.19 20.09 6.71
C GLU A 185 -15.22 18.76 7.48
N TYR A 186 -14.15 18.00 7.38
CA TYR A 186 -13.63 17.02 8.36
C TYR A 186 -14.52 15.91 8.95
N GLU A 187 -15.84 15.87 8.72
CA GLU A 187 -16.71 14.90 9.36
C GLU A 187 -17.29 13.89 8.36
N LYS A 188 -16.62 12.73 8.33
CA LYS A 188 -17.00 11.46 7.68
C LYS A 188 -16.68 11.34 6.19
N GLU A 189 -15.39 11.49 5.86
CA GLU A 189 -14.81 10.63 4.82
C GLU A 189 -14.99 9.17 5.29
N THR A 190 -15.68 8.33 4.51
CA THR A 190 -15.68 6.89 4.79
C THR A 190 -14.49 6.27 4.07
N GLU A 191 -13.83 5.27 4.67
CA GLU A 191 -12.76 4.51 4.01
C GLU A 191 -13.18 4.04 2.60
N ASN A 192 -14.46 3.69 2.43
CA ASN A 192 -15.05 3.30 1.16
C ASN A 192 -14.95 4.36 0.05
N ASP A 193 -15.01 5.65 0.40
CA ASP A 193 -14.93 6.74 -0.59
C ASP A 193 -13.47 6.89 -1.10
N ASN A 194 -12.47 6.70 -0.22
CA ASN A 194 -11.05 6.77 -0.59
C ASN A 194 -10.64 5.62 -1.49
N TYR A 195 -11.09 4.40 -1.19
CA TYR A 195 -10.86 3.25 -2.06
C TYR A 195 -11.51 3.46 -3.44
N PHE A 196 -12.66 4.13 -3.52
CA PHE A 196 -13.29 4.42 -4.80
C PHE A 196 -12.43 5.34 -5.68
N PHE A 197 -11.90 6.44 -5.11
CA PHE A 197 -11.00 7.30 -5.88
C PHE A 197 -9.67 6.61 -6.21
N GLY A 198 -9.11 5.85 -5.25
CA GLY A 198 -7.93 5.02 -5.49
C GLY A 198 -8.10 4.04 -6.66
N ASN A 199 -9.27 3.40 -6.78
CA ASN A 199 -9.56 2.52 -7.91
C ASN A 199 -9.54 3.26 -9.27
N VAL A 200 -10.11 4.47 -9.33
CA VAL A 200 -10.06 5.31 -10.56
C VAL A 200 -8.60 5.61 -10.91
N TRP A 201 -7.82 6.09 -9.95
CA TRP A 201 -6.42 6.47 -10.17
C TRP A 201 -5.54 5.28 -10.54
N ALA A 202 -5.67 4.15 -9.83
CA ALA A 202 -4.95 2.92 -10.13
C ALA A 202 -5.27 2.40 -11.54
N THR A 203 -6.53 2.49 -11.97
CA THR A 203 -6.94 2.11 -13.34
C THR A 203 -6.33 3.04 -14.39
N MET A 204 -6.19 4.34 -14.11
CA MET A 204 -5.50 5.26 -15.02
C MET A 204 -4.00 4.91 -15.15
N LEU A 205 -3.33 4.52 -14.07
CA LEU A 205 -1.94 4.07 -14.09
C LEU A 205 -1.77 2.70 -14.79
N HIS A 206 -2.71 1.78 -14.59
CA HIS A 206 -2.80 0.52 -15.34
C HIS A 206 -2.88 0.77 -16.85
N GLU A 207 -3.75 1.69 -17.28
CA GLU A 207 -3.84 2.10 -18.69
C GLU A 207 -2.52 2.67 -19.20
N ALA A 208 -1.81 3.47 -18.40
CA ALA A 208 -0.48 3.94 -18.77
C ALA A 208 0.52 2.79 -18.93
N LEU A 209 0.57 1.84 -17.99
CA LEU A 209 1.47 0.67 -18.02
C LEU A 209 1.34 -0.14 -19.32
N TYR A 210 0.11 -0.40 -19.78
CA TYR A 210 -0.12 -1.18 -21.00
C TYR A 210 0.09 -0.40 -22.31
N ASN A 211 0.36 0.90 -22.23
CA ASN A 211 0.64 1.76 -23.39
C ASN A 211 2.11 2.24 -23.46
N LEU A 212 2.96 1.83 -22.53
CA LEU A 212 4.43 2.02 -22.55
C LEU A 212 5.12 0.94 -23.40
#